data_AF-A0A937T8W7-F1
#
_entry.id   AF-A0A937T8W7-F1
#
_cell.length_a   1.000
_cell.length_b   1.000
_cell.length_c   1.000
_cell.angle_alpha   90.00
_cell.angle_beta   90.00
_cell.angle_gamma   90.00
#
_symmetry.space_group_name_H-M   'P 1'
#
loop_
_entity.id
_entity.type
_entity.pdbx_description
1 polymer ?
#
loop_
_entity_poly.entity_id
_entity_poly.type
_entity_poly.pdbx_seq_one_letter_code
_entity_poly.pdbx_strand_id
1 'polypeptide(L)' 'MEQFNFPKCQKCKSGDLVPLSDFGSQGAAIHYKAWVCTNPDCGYNLKIRNGDVYINEPIISGALHNPRPR' A
#
# COMPACT_ATOMS: atom_id res chain seq x y z
N MET A 1 -23.14 15.39 6.55
CA MET A 1 -21.73 14.91 6.62
C MET A 1 -21.50 14.08 5.38
N GLU A 2 -20.64 14.54 4.46
CA GLU A 2 -20.24 13.72 3.32
C GLU A 2 -19.31 12.61 3.82
N GLN A 3 -19.69 11.36 3.55
CA GLN A 3 -18.91 10.20 3.95
C GLN A 3 -17.85 9.95 2.86
N PHE A 4 -16.62 10.38 3.14
CA PHE A 4 -15.46 10.07 2.30
C PHE A 4 -15.14 8.58 2.42
N ASN A 5 -15.75 7.80 1.53
CA ASN A 5 -15.45 6.39 1.39
C ASN A 5 -14.23 6.21 0.48
N PHE A 6 -13.39 5.23 0.82
CA PHE A 6 -12.29 4.83 -0.07
C PHE A 6 -12.86 4.29 -1.40
N PRO A 7 -12.16 4.49 -2.52
CA PRO A 7 -12.62 4.00 -3.80
C PRO A 7 -12.66 2.47 -3.80
N LYS A 8 -13.64 1.89 -4.49
CA LYS A 8 -13.66 0.44 -4.74
C LYS A 8 -12.46 0.03 -5.58
N CYS A 9 -11.92 -1.15 -5.29
CA CYS A 9 -10.84 -1.75 -6.06
C CYS A 9 -11.29 -1.97 -7.50
N GLN A 10 -10.58 -1.39 -8.46
CA GLN A 10 -10.98 -1.43 -9.87
C GLN A 10 -10.74 -2.80 -10.53
N LYS A 11 -9.95 -3.69 -9.90
CA LYS A 11 -9.70 -5.05 -10.37
C LYS A 11 -10.82 -6.02 -9.99
N CYS A 12 -11.11 -6.16 -8.69
CA CYS A 12 -12.09 -7.14 -8.19
C CYS A 12 -13.47 -6.57 -7.89
N LYS A 13 -13.60 -5.24 -7.76
CA LYS A 13 -14.84 -4.51 -7.39
C LYS A 13 -15.45 -4.86 -6.02
N SER A 14 -14.97 -5.91 -5.34
CA SER A 14 -15.46 -6.34 -4.03
C SER A 14 -14.74 -5.69 -2.85
N GLY A 15 -13.42 -5.46 -2.97
CA GLY A 15 -12.64 -4.79 -1.94
C GLY A 15 -12.60 -3.27 -2.11
N ASP A 16 -12.17 -2.58 -1.06
CA ASP A 16 -11.82 -1.16 -1.08
C ASP A 16 -10.33 -1.01 -1.37
N LEU A 17 -9.94 0.08 -2.03
CA LEU A 17 -8.56 0.42 -2.28
C LEU A 17 -8.12 1.44 -1.21
N VAL A 18 -7.30 0.99 -0.26
CA VAL A 18 -6.92 1.79 0.91
C VAL A 18 -5.47 2.26 0.83
N PRO A 19 -5.17 3.48 1.29
CA PRO A 19 -3.81 3.98 1.33
C PRO A 19 -3.02 3.42 2.52
N LEU A 20 -1.76 3.06 2.28
CA LEU A 20 -0.78 2.74 3.30
C LEU A 20 0.33 3.78 3.30
N SER A 21 0.70 4.22 4.50
CA SER A 21 1.82 5.13 4.75
C SER A 21 2.96 4.37 5.41
N ASP A 22 4.16 4.92 5.34
CA ASP A 22 5.38 4.31 5.88
C ASP A 22 6.35 5.40 6.35
N PHE A 23 7.50 5.00 6.89
CA PHE A 23 8.58 5.91 7.23
C PHE A 23 9.81 5.69 6.35
N GLY A 24 10.47 6.78 5.96
CA GLY A 24 11.75 6.74 5.26
C GLY A 24 12.89 6.32 6.18
N SER A 25 14.10 6.17 5.62
CA SER A 25 15.31 5.78 6.37
C SER A 25 15.62 6.69 7.56
N GLN A 26 15.31 7.98 7.46
CA GLN A 26 15.50 8.97 8.51
C GLN A 26 14.24 9.21 9.37
N GLY A 27 13.25 8.30 9.31
CA GLY A 27 12.00 8.45 10.06
C GLY A 27 11.05 9.51 9.51
N ALA A 28 11.33 10.08 8.34
CA ALA A 28 10.43 11.00 7.66
C ALA A 28 9.14 10.26 7.28
N ALA A 29 7.97 10.82 7.60
CA ALA A 29 6.69 10.25 7.23
C ALA A 29 6.53 10.27 5.69
N ILE A 30 6.18 9.12 5.13
CA ILE A 30 5.86 8.94 3.72
C ILE A 30 4.39 8.57 3.63
N HIS A 31 3.57 9.56 3.35
CA HIS A 31 2.14 9.36 3.17
C HIS A 31 1.85 8.70 1.82
N TYR A 32 0.84 7.83 1.81
CA TYR A 32 0.32 7.24 0.57
C TYR A 32 1.37 6.49 -0.27
N LYS A 33 2.37 5.90 0.38
CA LYS A 33 3.45 5.13 -0.26
C LYS A 33 2.92 3.94 -1.06
N ALA A 34 1.80 3.37 -0.64
CA ALA A 34 1.12 2.31 -1.36
C ALA A 34 -0.40 2.43 -1.28
N TRP A 35 -1.08 1.82 -2.24
CA TRP A 35 -2.52 1.59 -2.21
C TRP A 35 -2.77 0.10 -2.38
N VAL A 36 -3.60 -0.49 -1.53
CA VAL A 36 -3.79 -1.95 -1.48
C VAL A 36 -5.28 -2.27 -1.44
N CYS A 37 -5.67 -3.32 -2.16
CA CYS A 37 -7.03 -3.85 -2.09
C CYS A 37 -7.24 -4.61 -0.77
N THR A 38 -8.35 -4.34 -0.08
CA THR A 38 -8.71 -5.03 1.17
C THR A 38 -9.17 -6.47 0.96
N ASN A 39 -9.48 -6.88 -0.27
CA ASN A 39 -9.79 -8.28 -0.57
C ASN A 39 -8.47 -9.10 -0.66
N PRO A 40 -8.22 -10.03 0.26
CA PRO A 40 -6.96 -10.80 0.31
C PRO A 40 -6.73 -11.65 -0.95
N ASP A 41 -7.80 -12.14 -1.59
CA ASP A 41 -7.69 -12.97 -2.80
C ASP A 41 -7.35 -12.14 -4.06
N CYS A 42 -7.52 -10.81 -4.01
CA CYS A 42 -7.32 -9.93 -5.16
C CYS A 42 -5.84 -9.61 -5.41
N GLY A 43 -5.10 -9.35 -4.32
CA GLY A 43 -3.69 -8.98 -4.35
C GLY A 43 -3.35 -7.65 -5.06
N TYR A 44 -4.35 -6.91 -5.56
CA TYR A 44 -4.12 -5.67 -6.30
C TYR A 44 -3.46 -4.61 -5.41
N ASN A 45 -2.35 -4.05 -5.88
CA ASN A 45 -1.64 -2.99 -5.18
C ASN A 45 -0.90 -2.06 -6.13
N LEU A 46 -0.72 -0.82 -5.69
CA LEU A 46 0.13 0.20 -6.30
C LEU A 46 1.18 0.60 -5.25
N LYS A 47 2.46 0.67 -5.62
CA LYS A 47 3.54 1.07 -4.71
C LYS A 47 4.40 2.15 -5.36
N ILE A 48 4.77 3.16 -4.60
CA ILE A 48 5.69 4.21 -5.03
C ILE A 48 7.09 3.94 -4.46
N ARG A 49 8.11 3.95 -5.32
CA ARG A 49 9.52 3.91 -4.90
C ARG A 49 10.30 4.94 -5.71
N ASN A 50 10.90 5.92 -5.04
CA ASN A 50 11.76 6.94 -5.66
C ASN A 50 11.16 7.63 -6.90
N GLY A 51 9.84 7.83 -6.91
CA GLY A 51 9.12 8.45 -8.03
C GLY A 51 8.51 7.47 -9.04
N ASP A 52 8.92 6.20 -9.01
CA ASP A 52 8.37 5.15 -9.87
C ASP A 52 7.12 4.52 -9.25
N VAL A 53 6.15 4.18 -10.11
CA VAL A 53 4.92 3.46 -9.73
C VAL A 53 5.01 2.01 -10.16
N TYR A 54 4.91 1.11 -9.18
CA TYR A 54 4.86 -0.33 -9.38
C TYR A 54 3.44 -0.84 -9.18
N ILE A 55 3.01 -1.78 -10.01
CA ILE A 55 1.65 -2.34 -9.99
C ILE A 55 1.74 -3.84 -9.74
N ASN A 56 0.91 -4.37 -8.82
CA ASN A 56 0.80 -5.79 -8.48
C ASN A 56 2.13 -6.44 -8.07
N GLU A 57 2.99 -5.71 -7.38
CA GLU A 57 4.18 -6.33 -6.82
C GLU A 57 3.80 -7.38 -5.76
N PRO A 58 4.62 -8.43 -5.58
CA PRO A 58 4.44 -9.39 -4.50
C PRO A 58 4.28 -8.70 -3.15
N ILE A 59 3.29 -9.15 -2.38
CA ILE A 59 3.06 -8.71 -1.01
C ILE A 59 3.81 -9.69 -0.12
N ILE A 60 4.92 -9.23 0.46
CA ILE A 60 5.77 -10.03 1.35
C ILE A 60 5.43 -9.66 2.78
N SER A 61 5.34 -10.65 3.67
CA SER A 61 5.15 -10.40 5.10
C SER A 61 6.31 -9.58 5.67
N GLY A 62 6.00 -8.44 6.28
CA GLY A 62 6.98 -7.60 6.98
C GLY A 62 7.62 -8.29 8.18
N ALA A 63 7.05 -9.38 8.68
CA ALA A 63 7.63 -10.18 9.78
C ALA A 63 9.00 -10.78 9.42
N LEU A 64 9.29 -10.95 8.12
CA LEU A 64 10.59 -11.43 7.64
C LEU A 64 11.58 -10.30 7.39
N HIS A 65 11.16 -9.03 7.50
CA HIS A 65 12.03 -7.90 7.24
C HIS A 65 12.89 -7.65 8.48
N ASN A 66 14.13 -8.16 8.44
CA ASN A 66 15.10 -7.88 9.49
C ASN A 66 15.40 -6.38 9.45
N PRO A 67 15.15 -5.61 10.51
CA PRO A 67 15.44 -4.19 10.52
C PRO A 67 16.92 -4.00 10.25
N ARG A 68 17.26 -3.20 9.24
CA ARG A 68 18.67 -2.88 8.96
C ARG A 68 19.23 -2.16 10.19
N PRO A 69 20.36 -2.62 10.76
CA PRO A 69 21.01 -1.90 11.86
C PRO A 69 21.31 -0.47 11.40
N ARG A 70 21.04 0.49 12.28
CA ARG A 70 21.31 1.91 12.05
C ARG A 70 22.80 2.17 11.91
#